data_AF-A0A248YLP5-F1
#
_entry.id   AF-A0A248YLP5-F1
#
_cell.length_a   1.000
_cell.length_b   1.000
_cell.length_c   1.000
_cell.angle_alpha   90.00
_cell.angle_beta   90.00
_cell.angle_gamma   90.00
#
_symmetry.space_group_name_H-M   'P 1'
#
loop_
_entity.id
_entity.type
_entity.pdbx_description
1 polymer ?
#
loop_
_entity_poly.entity_id
_entity_poly.type
_entity_poly.pdbx_seq_one_letter_code
_entity_poly.pdbx_strand_id
1 'polypeptide(L)'
;MLKQGVALLLAAASLLTATACTASGQTATHEPALDPSVMELDPGAVNPMAIDYPLRTYNVGNEFVHTVERGVALLEQACFRRFGLDLPLPAPPDARPYPVWDWYGLWDEQTARQYGYSPPPWGGGGEPFPAVVPADWQRLLVGPARLFNGVEVPEGGCQGSAHRDIGLDRQPDGQLVETLQRDAVTRARQHSGVAPLVSAWADCLKKQGWDFKDPAEPFQIVPARGDESEMARLAAADIQCKKETGLLRAWVAADIAYQRLLLEENSEKLRDWTQWCDEVVRKSNDVVASAGQ
;
A
#
# COMPACT_ATOMS: atom_id res chain seq x y z
N MET A 1 -63.30 76.45 5.02
CA MET A 1 -63.12 77.62 4.14
C MET A 1 -61.63 77.84 3.95
N LEU A 2 -61.16 77.72 2.69
CA LEU A 2 -59.93 78.25 2.08
C LEU A 2 -58.58 77.78 2.69
N LYS A 3 -57.54 77.39 1.93
CA LYS A 3 -57.28 77.42 0.48
C LYS A 3 -55.96 76.67 0.19
N GLN A 4 -55.84 76.21 -1.06
CA GLN A 4 -54.60 76.02 -1.84
C GLN A 4 -53.74 74.77 -1.53
N GLY A 5 -53.29 73.97 -2.51
CA GLY A 5 -53.39 74.04 -3.96
C GLY A 5 -52.59 72.89 -4.61
N VAL A 6 -53.13 72.34 -5.70
CA VAL A 6 -52.51 71.77 -6.93
C VAL A 6 -51.05 71.27 -6.79
N ALA A 7 -50.67 69.99 -6.83
CA ALA A 7 -50.89 68.86 -7.78
C ALA A 7 -49.80 68.70 -8.86
N LEU A 8 -49.37 67.43 -9.03
CA LEU A 8 -48.58 66.78 -10.12
C LEU A 8 -47.06 67.10 -10.18
N LEU A 9 -46.11 66.21 -10.51
CA LEU A 9 -46.04 64.79 -10.91
C LEU A 9 -44.55 64.32 -10.93
N LEU A 10 -44.36 63.01 -10.72
CA LEU A 10 -43.41 62.08 -11.38
C LEU A 10 -41.89 62.02 -11.08
N ALA A 11 -41.53 60.78 -10.70
CA ALA A 11 -40.41 59.95 -11.17
C ALA A 11 -38.99 60.19 -10.61
N ALA A 12 -38.45 59.22 -9.87
CA ALA A 12 -37.70 58.09 -10.44
C ALA A 12 -37.01 57.29 -9.31
N ALA A 13 -37.07 55.97 -9.42
CA ALA A 13 -36.48 55.01 -8.50
C ALA A 13 -34.96 54.87 -8.68
N SER A 14 -34.25 54.57 -7.59
CA SER A 14 -32.96 53.86 -7.63
C SER A 14 -32.75 53.15 -6.28
N LEU A 15 -33.16 51.87 -6.24
CA LEU A 15 -32.78 50.92 -5.19
C LEU A 15 -31.33 50.48 -5.42
N LEU A 16 -30.50 50.60 -4.39
CA LEU A 16 -29.19 49.95 -4.29
C LEU A 16 -29.24 48.98 -3.09
N THR A 17 -29.74 47.78 -3.33
CA THR A 17 -29.56 46.64 -2.41
C THR A 17 -28.24 45.96 -2.76
N ALA A 18 -27.25 46.07 -1.88
CA ALA A 18 -25.99 45.36 -1.98
C ALA A 18 -26.22 43.86 -1.70
N THR A 19 -26.36 43.07 -2.76
CA THR A 19 -26.21 41.61 -2.70
C THR A 19 -24.72 41.28 -2.62
N ALA A 20 -24.24 41.03 -1.41
CA ALA A 20 -22.95 40.37 -1.20
C ALA A 20 -23.09 38.91 -1.64
N CYS A 21 -22.65 38.61 -2.86
CA CYS A 21 -22.40 37.24 -3.28
C CYS A 21 -21.15 36.74 -2.55
N THR A 22 -21.33 36.09 -1.41
CA THR A 22 -20.35 35.14 -0.89
C THR A 22 -20.31 33.96 -1.85
N ALA A 23 -19.42 34.03 -2.84
CA ALA A 23 -19.01 32.87 -3.58
C ALA A 23 -18.32 31.95 -2.57
N SER A 24 -19.05 30.92 -2.14
CA SER A 24 -18.49 29.77 -1.44
C SER A 24 -17.44 29.16 -2.34
N GLY A 25 -16.18 29.57 -2.15
CA GLY A 25 -15.03 28.88 -2.70
C GLY A 25 -15.02 27.49 -2.09
N GLN A 26 -15.63 26.54 -2.79
CA GLN A 26 -15.25 25.14 -2.66
C GLN A 26 -13.79 25.10 -3.07
N THR A 27 -12.88 25.03 -2.11
CA THR A 27 -11.56 24.44 -2.33
C THR A 27 -11.78 22.99 -2.72
N ALA A 28 -12.14 22.76 -3.98
CA ALA A 28 -11.86 21.51 -4.63
C ALA A 28 -10.34 21.39 -4.59
N THR A 29 -9.84 20.51 -3.73
CA THR A 29 -8.48 19.97 -3.89
C THR A 29 -8.37 19.53 -5.34
N HIS A 30 -7.60 20.27 -6.13
CA HIS A 30 -7.50 20.04 -7.57
C HIS A 30 -6.94 18.62 -7.77
N GLU A 31 -7.68 17.74 -8.43
CA GLU A 31 -7.18 16.40 -8.75
C GLU A 31 -5.88 16.53 -9.57
N PRO A 32 -4.84 15.74 -9.28
CA PRO A 32 -3.60 15.81 -10.04
C PRO A 32 -3.83 15.24 -11.45
N ALA A 33 -3.21 15.85 -12.46
CA ALA A 33 -3.30 15.33 -13.82
C ALA A 33 -2.73 13.90 -13.91
N LEU A 34 -3.38 13.05 -14.72
CA LEU A 34 -2.90 11.68 -15.00
C LEU A 34 -1.46 11.70 -15.51
N ASP A 35 -0.67 10.70 -15.10
CA ASP A 35 0.71 10.57 -15.56
C ASP A 35 0.78 10.40 -17.10
N PRO A 36 1.44 11.33 -17.82
CA PRO A 36 1.44 11.29 -19.28
C PRO A 36 2.21 10.09 -19.84
N SER A 37 3.28 9.64 -19.17
CA SER A 37 4.11 8.54 -19.65
C SER A 37 3.34 7.22 -19.66
N VAL A 38 2.47 6.99 -18.67
CA VAL A 38 1.58 5.82 -18.66
C VAL A 38 0.43 5.98 -19.64
N MET A 39 -0.09 7.19 -19.81
CA MET A 39 -1.19 7.45 -20.76
C MET A 39 -0.77 7.28 -22.23
N GLU A 40 0.52 7.42 -22.55
CA GLU A 40 1.09 7.14 -23.87
C GLU A 40 1.21 5.63 -24.18
N LEU A 41 1.15 4.76 -23.17
CA LEU A 41 1.21 3.31 -23.37
C LEU A 41 -0.06 2.78 -24.07
N ASP A 42 0.11 1.67 -24.80
CA ASP A 42 -1.02 0.86 -25.27
C ASP A 42 -1.83 0.34 -24.06
N PRO A 43 -3.15 0.63 -23.97
CA PRO A 43 -4.01 0.11 -22.91
C PRO A 43 -3.89 -1.41 -22.68
N GLY A 44 -3.68 -2.17 -23.76
CA GLY A 44 -3.60 -3.63 -23.72
C GLY A 44 -2.28 -4.18 -23.19
N ALA A 45 -1.24 -3.34 -23.10
CA ALA A 45 0.14 -3.73 -22.78
C ALA A 45 0.64 -3.19 -21.43
N VAL A 46 -0.22 -2.50 -20.65
CA VAL A 46 0.17 -1.98 -19.33
C VAL A 46 0.46 -3.14 -18.38
N ASN A 47 1.70 -3.18 -17.89
CA ASN A 47 2.13 -4.10 -16.84
C ASN A 47 2.53 -3.29 -15.59
N PRO A 48 1.69 -3.22 -14.54
CA PRO A 48 1.99 -2.56 -13.28
C PRO A 48 3.37 -2.92 -12.68
N MET A 49 3.85 -4.16 -12.83
CA MET A 49 5.17 -4.54 -12.29
C MET A 49 6.34 -3.87 -12.99
N ALA A 50 6.17 -3.46 -14.25
CA ALA A 50 7.19 -2.80 -15.04
C ALA A 50 7.18 -1.26 -14.87
N ILE A 51 6.24 -0.72 -14.08
CA ILE A 51 6.10 0.71 -13.86
C ILE A 51 7.01 1.15 -12.70
N ASP A 52 7.70 2.28 -12.92
CA ASP A 52 8.44 2.94 -11.85
C ASP A 52 7.50 3.88 -11.07
N TYR A 53 7.22 3.51 -9.83
CA TYR A 53 6.27 4.21 -8.98
C TYR A 53 7.02 5.18 -8.06
N PRO A 54 6.53 6.40 -7.85
CA PRO A 54 7.21 7.39 -7.00
C PRO A 54 7.51 6.89 -5.57
N LEU A 55 6.58 6.14 -4.94
CA LEU A 55 6.81 5.59 -3.59
C LEU A 55 7.71 4.34 -3.58
N ARG A 56 8.09 3.78 -4.74
CA ARG A 56 8.93 2.58 -4.82
C ARG A 56 10.27 2.78 -4.14
N THR A 57 10.87 3.98 -4.21
CA THR A 57 12.17 4.27 -3.59
C THR A 57 12.15 4.20 -2.06
N TYR A 58 10.97 4.20 -1.42
CA TYR A 58 10.81 4.09 0.02
C TYR A 58 10.41 2.67 0.47
N ASN A 59 10.13 1.76 -0.47
CA ASN A 59 9.86 0.36 -0.15
C ASN A 59 11.13 -0.33 0.32
N VAL A 60 10.98 -1.18 1.33
CA VAL A 60 12.03 -2.11 1.73
C VAL A 60 12.06 -3.29 0.75
N GLY A 61 13.14 -3.38 -0.03
CA GLY A 61 13.37 -4.49 -0.97
C GLY A 61 14.08 -5.68 -0.32
N ASN A 62 14.37 -6.72 -1.11
CA ASN A 62 15.06 -7.93 -0.64
C ASN A 62 16.39 -7.63 0.07
N GLU A 63 17.18 -6.68 -0.44
CA GLU A 63 18.45 -6.31 0.20
C GLU A 63 18.26 -5.82 1.64
N PHE A 64 17.28 -4.95 1.88
CA PHE A 64 16.94 -4.49 3.22
C PHE A 64 16.45 -5.66 4.07
N VAL A 65 15.41 -6.39 3.61
CA VAL A 65 14.78 -7.46 4.39
C VAL A 65 15.80 -8.55 4.73
N HIS A 66 16.58 -9.01 3.77
CA HIS A 66 17.59 -10.05 3.98
C HIS A 66 18.67 -9.60 4.97
N THR A 67 19.16 -8.37 4.87
CA THR A 67 20.17 -7.84 5.78
C THR A 67 19.64 -7.72 7.21
N VAL A 68 18.44 -7.16 7.36
CA VAL A 68 17.81 -6.95 8.66
C VAL A 68 17.44 -8.27 9.34
N GLU A 69 16.74 -9.15 8.63
CA GLU A 69 16.35 -10.47 9.15
C GLU A 69 17.57 -11.32 9.50
N ARG A 70 18.65 -11.24 8.71
CA ARG A 70 19.90 -11.93 9.04
C ARG A 70 20.53 -11.38 10.33
N GLY A 71 20.57 -10.06 10.49
CA GLY A 71 21.07 -9.42 11.72
C GLY A 71 20.26 -9.82 12.95
N VAL A 72 18.92 -9.77 12.85
CA VAL A 72 18.00 -10.20 13.93
C VAL A 72 18.23 -11.67 14.28
N ALA A 73 18.23 -12.56 13.28
CA ALA A 73 18.41 -14.00 13.50
C ALA A 73 19.72 -14.33 14.22
N LEU A 74 20.82 -13.62 13.90
CA LEU A 74 22.11 -13.80 14.56
C LEU A 74 22.08 -13.38 16.03
N LEU A 75 21.45 -12.23 16.34
CA LEU A 75 21.29 -11.75 17.71
C LEU A 75 20.37 -12.66 18.53
N GLU A 76 19.26 -13.09 17.95
CA GLU A 76 18.34 -14.03 18.59
C GLU A 76 19.02 -15.38 18.86
N GLN A 77 19.73 -15.95 17.88
CA GLN A 77 20.51 -17.18 18.09
C GLN A 77 21.56 -17.01 19.20
N ALA A 78 22.31 -15.91 19.20
CA ALA A 78 23.30 -15.62 20.24
C ALA A 78 22.64 -15.53 21.63
N CYS A 79 21.44 -14.95 21.71
CA CYS A 79 20.66 -14.92 22.94
C CYS A 79 20.24 -16.33 23.40
N PHE A 80 19.71 -17.17 22.51
CA PHE A 80 19.33 -18.55 22.83
C PHE A 80 20.52 -19.39 23.31
N ARG A 81 21.72 -19.17 22.73
CA ARG A 81 22.96 -19.86 23.17
C ARG A 81 23.32 -19.60 24.62
N ARG A 82 22.96 -18.45 25.19
CA ARG A 82 23.15 -18.15 26.63
C ARG A 82 22.38 -19.09 27.54
N PHE A 83 21.31 -19.70 27.03
CA PHE A 83 20.48 -20.69 27.73
C PHE A 83 20.84 -22.13 27.35
N GLY A 84 21.94 -22.33 26.62
CA GLY A 84 22.38 -23.64 26.15
C GLY A 84 21.59 -24.18 24.95
N LEU A 85 20.86 -23.31 24.25
CA LEU A 85 20.02 -23.67 23.10
C LEU A 85 20.69 -23.19 21.81
N ASP A 86 21.05 -24.11 20.91
CA ASP A 86 21.63 -23.79 19.61
C ASP A 86 20.61 -24.12 18.51
N LEU A 87 19.92 -23.08 18.04
CA LEU A 87 18.92 -23.18 16.98
C LEU A 87 19.58 -22.93 15.61
N PRO A 88 19.10 -23.56 14.52
CA PRO A 88 19.60 -23.26 13.19
C PRO A 88 19.24 -21.83 12.78
N LEU A 89 20.11 -21.17 12.00
CA LEU A 89 19.76 -19.89 11.36
C LEU A 89 18.99 -20.19 10.07
N PRO A 90 17.75 -19.71 9.91
CA PRO A 90 17.05 -19.84 8.64
C PRO A 90 17.64 -18.91 7.58
N ALA A 91 17.30 -19.19 6.32
CA ALA A 91 17.44 -18.20 5.26
C ALA A 91 16.36 -17.11 5.46
N PRO A 92 16.67 -15.83 5.20
CA PRO A 92 15.70 -14.77 5.38
C PRO A 92 14.55 -14.88 4.35
N PRO A 93 13.34 -14.41 4.70
CA PRO A 93 12.24 -14.30 3.75
C PRO A 93 12.51 -13.22 2.70
N ASP A 94 11.90 -13.34 1.53
CA ASP A 94 11.89 -12.27 0.54
C ASP A 94 10.96 -11.12 0.97
N ALA A 95 11.28 -9.91 0.51
CA ALA A 95 10.42 -8.76 0.66
C ALA A 95 9.11 -8.95 -0.10
N ARG A 96 8.04 -8.35 0.41
CA ARG A 96 6.74 -8.34 -0.29
C ARG A 96 6.90 -7.62 -1.63
N PRO A 97 6.54 -8.24 -2.77
CA PRO A 97 6.51 -7.57 -4.06
C PRO A 97 5.58 -6.36 -4.07
N TYR A 98 5.94 -5.39 -4.90
CA TYR A 98 5.21 -4.16 -5.10
C TYR A 98 5.10 -3.82 -6.60
N PRO A 99 3.92 -3.37 -7.10
CA PRO A 99 2.66 -3.22 -6.37
C PRO A 99 2.08 -4.56 -5.92
N VAL A 100 1.20 -4.53 -4.92
CA VAL A 100 0.50 -5.74 -4.48
C VAL A 100 -0.47 -6.17 -5.59
N TRP A 101 -0.53 -7.48 -5.83
CA TRP A 101 -1.21 -8.09 -6.98
C TRP A 101 -2.66 -7.67 -7.23
N ASP A 102 -3.41 -7.27 -6.19
CA ASP A 102 -4.85 -6.99 -6.27
C ASP A 102 -5.19 -5.51 -6.16
N TRP A 103 -4.20 -4.62 -6.06
CA TRP A 103 -4.45 -3.19 -5.85
C TRP A 103 -5.22 -2.50 -6.99
N TYR A 104 -5.10 -3.00 -8.22
CA TYR A 104 -5.89 -2.55 -9.38
C TYR A 104 -7.01 -3.53 -9.76
N GLY A 105 -7.41 -4.38 -8.82
CA GLY A 105 -8.16 -5.60 -9.12
C GLY A 105 -7.29 -6.60 -9.88
N LEU A 106 -7.91 -7.48 -10.68
CA LEU A 106 -7.19 -8.50 -11.43
C LEU A 106 -6.60 -7.92 -12.72
N TRP A 107 -5.28 -7.96 -12.89
CA TRP A 107 -4.59 -7.41 -14.07
C TRP A 107 -3.52 -8.33 -14.66
N ASP A 108 -2.92 -9.20 -13.85
CA ASP A 108 -1.92 -10.16 -14.32
C ASP A 108 -2.60 -11.45 -14.80
N GLU A 109 -2.55 -11.69 -16.10
CA GLU A 109 -3.13 -12.87 -16.73
C GLU A 109 -2.46 -14.18 -16.28
N GLN A 110 -1.15 -14.16 -16.02
CA GLN A 110 -0.44 -15.36 -15.57
C GLN A 110 -0.82 -15.70 -14.13
N THR A 111 -0.78 -14.71 -13.23
CA THR A 111 -1.24 -14.90 -11.84
C THR A 111 -2.71 -15.28 -11.79
N ALA A 112 -3.57 -14.65 -12.59
CA ALA A 112 -4.99 -14.98 -12.68
C ALA A 112 -5.26 -16.41 -13.14
N ARG A 113 -4.50 -16.92 -14.11
CA ARG A 113 -4.64 -18.31 -14.58
C ARG A 113 -4.26 -19.32 -13.50
N GLN A 114 -3.28 -18.99 -12.65
CA GLN A 114 -2.77 -19.91 -11.64
C GLN A 114 -3.53 -19.83 -10.31
N TYR A 115 -3.96 -18.63 -9.92
CA TYR A 115 -4.52 -18.36 -8.60
C TYR A 115 -5.94 -17.78 -8.64
N GLY A 116 -6.46 -17.43 -9.81
CA GLY A 116 -7.77 -16.79 -9.96
C GLY A 116 -7.82 -15.48 -9.18
N TYR A 117 -8.84 -15.36 -8.33
CA TYR A 117 -9.01 -14.25 -7.37
C TYR A 117 -8.48 -14.58 -5.97
N SER A 118 -7.66 -15.63 -5.82
CA SER A 118 -6.94 -15.90 -4.58
C SER A 118 -5.56 -15.25 -4.61
N PRO A 119 -5.04 -14.78 -3.46
CA PRO A 119 -3.69 -14.25 -3.39
C PRO A 119 -2.68 -15.32 -3.84
N PRO A 120 -1.74 -14.99 -4.75
CA PRO A 120 -0.62 -15.88 -4.99
C PRO A 120 0.15 -16.08 -3.67
N PRO A 121 0.86 -17.19 -3.48
CA PRO A 121 1.71 -17.39 -2.33
C PRO A 121 2.74 -16.26 -2.27
N TRP A 122 2.64 -15.46 -1.22
CA TRP A 122 3.63 -14.47 -0.82
C TRP A 122 4.60 -15.19 0.13
N GLY A 123 5.90 -15.03 -0.03
CA GLY A 123 6.90 -15.69 0.82
C GLY A 123 7.81 -16.64 0.06
N GLY A 124 8.55 -16.09 -0.91
CA GLY A 124 9.76 -16.73 -1.41
C GLY A 124 10.92 -16.60 -0.43
N GLY A 125 12.01 -17.31 -0.69
CA GLY A 125 13.20 -17.29 0.15
C GLY A 125 13.09 -18.30 1.29
N GLY A 126 13.04 -17.81 2.54
CA GLY A 126 12.93 -18.60 3.75
C GLY A 126 11.95 -18.03 4.77
N GLU A 127 12.27 -18.19 6.05
CA GLU A 127 11.38 -17.86 7.17
C GLU A 127 12.15 -17.03 8.21
N PRO A 128 11.49 -16.11 8.95
CA PRO A 128 12.16 -15.38 10.02
C PRO A 128 12.54 -16.33 11.17
N PHE A 129 13.56 -15.99 11.95
CA PHE A 129 14.04 -16.85 13.05
C PHE A 129 12.95 -17.27 14.06
N PRO A 130 11.97 -16.41 14.45
CA PRO A 130 10.82 -16.82 15.25
C PRO A 130 10.07 -18.08 14.76
N ALA A 131 10.04 -18.34 13.45
CA ALA A 131 9.34 -19.47 12.86
C ALA A 131 10.05 -20.82 13.12
N VAL A 132 11.36 -20.81 13.36
CA VAL A 132 12.14 -22.02 13.67
C VAL A 132 12.28 -22.27 15.18
N VAL A 133 11.78 -21.35 16.02
CA VAL A 133 11.80 -21.48 17.48
C VAL A 133 10.71 -22.46 17.94
N PRO A 134 11.07 -23.58 18.61
CA PRO A 134 10.12 -24.52 19.18
C PRO A 134 9.10 -23.87 20.13
N ALA A 135 7.87 -24.37 20.13
CA ALA A 135 6.76 -23.82 20.89
C ALA A 135 7.05 -23.71 22.41
N ASP A 136 7.82 -24.64 22.97
CA ASP A 136 8.22 -24.66 24.37
C ASP A 136 9.23 -23.54 24.72
N TRP A 137 9.93 -22.99 23.73
CA TRP A 137 10.92 -21.91 23.90
C TRP A 137 10.41 -20.53 23.48
N GLN A 138 9.17 -20.41 23.00
CA GLN A 138 8.57 -19.12 22.63
C GLN A 138 8.59 -18.10 23.80
N ARG A 139 8.53 -18.56 25.04
CA ARG A 139 8.62 -17.69 26.23
C ARG A 139 10.00 -17.04 26.42
N LEU A 140 11.06 -17.60 25.83
CA LEU A 140 12.39 -16.98 25.76
C LEU A 140 12.45 -15.94 24.64
N LEU A 141 11.81 -16.24 23.52
CA LEU A 141 11.80 -15.36 22.35
C LEU A 141 11.12 -14.03 22.66
N VAL A 142 9.89 -14.06 23.18
CA VAL A 142 9.07 -12.86 23.42
C VAL A 142 9.07 -12.35 24.87
N GLY A 143 9.79 -13.03 25.77
CA GLY A 143 10.08 -12.54 27.12
C GLY A 143 8.99 -12.54 28.21
N PRO A 144 7.88 -13.31 28.17
CA PRO A 144 6.98 -13.42 29.32
C PRO A 144 7.62 -14.16 30.52
N ALA A 145 8.71 -14.91 30.29
CA ALA A 145 9.52 -15.49 31.37
C ALA A 145 10.57 -14.48 31.82
N ARG A 146 10.75 -14.30 33.14
CA ARG A 146 11.85 -13.48 33.70
C ARG A 146 13.16 -14.27 33.86
N LEU A 147 13.03 -15.57 34.08
CA LEU A 147 14.13 -16.50 34.26
C LEU A 147 13.88 -17.74 33.42
N PHE A 148 14.96 -18.33 32.91
CA PHE A 148 14.96 -19.63 32.28
C PHE A 148 16.22 -20.38 32.72
N ASN A 149 16.03 -21.54 33.34
CA ASN A 149 17.12 -22.33 33.95
C ASN A 149 18.04 -21.49 34.87
N GLY A 150 17.46 -20.55 35.62
CA GLY A 150 18.21 -19.68 36.54
C GLY A 150 18.98 -18.52 35.87
N VAL A 151 18.91 -18.40 34.54
CA VAL A 151 19.48 -17.27 33.79
C VAL A 151 18.37 -16.25 33.49
N GLU A 152 18.70 -14.96 33.63
CA GLU A 152 17.77 -13.87 33.34
C GLU A 152 17.47 -13.76 31.84
N VAL A 153 16.18 -13.69 31.53
CA VAL A 153 15.67 -13.45 30.18
C VAL A 153 15.62 -11.94 29.96
N PRO A 154 16.17 -11.42 28.84
CA PRO A 154 16.09 -10.00 28.54
C PRO A 154 14.66 -9.48 28.52
N GLU A 155 14.47 -8.19 28.80
CA GLU A 155 13.16 -7.53 28.65
C GLU A 155 12.65 -7.68 27.21
N GLY A 156 11.41 -8.14 27.04
CA GLY A 156 10.84 -8.45 25.72
C GLY A 156 11.47 -9.69 25.05
N GLY A 157 12.27 -10.46 25.78
CA GLY A 157 12.89 -11.70 25.32
C GLY A 157 14.06 -11.47 24.38
N CYS A 158 14.53 -12.56 23.77
CA CYS A 158 15.60 -12.52 22.78
C CYS A 158 15.23 -11.63 21.58
N GLN A 159 13.96 -11.66 21.15
CA GLN A 159 13.48 -10.81 20.05
C GLN A 159 13.51 -9.34 20.41
N GLY A 160 12.93 -8.97 21.57
CA GLY A 160 12.95 -7.59 22.04
C GLY A 160 14.37 -7.05 22.21
N SER A 161 15.31 -7.88 22.70
CA SER A 161 16.73 -7.50 22.77
C SER A 161 17.33 -7.28 21.39
N ALA A 162 17.14 -8.23 20.46
CA ALA A 162 17.67 -8.12 19.11
C ALA A 162 17.14 -6.88 18.39
N HIS A 163 15.84 -6.61 18.48
CA HIS A 163 15.21 -5.45 17.89
C HIS A 163 15.80 -4.13 18.43
N ARG A 164 16.05 -4.03 19.75
CA ARG A 164 16.68 -2.85 20.35
C ARG A 164 18.12 -2.64 19.88
N ASP A 165 18.89 -3.72 19.75
CA ASP A 165 20.29 -3.66 19.35
C ASP A 165 20.46 -3.07 17.95
N ILE A 166 19.55 -3.40 17.02
CA ILE A 166 19.56 -2.84 15.66
C ILE A 166 18.63 -1.63 15.45
N GLY A 167 17.83 -1.25 16.45
CA GLY A 167 16.95 -0.07 16.42
C GLY A 167 15.59 -0.27 15.75
N LEU A 168 15.11 -1.51 15.62
CA LEU A 168 13.76 -1.80 15.12
C LEU A 168 12.65 -1.32 16.10
N ASP A 169 12.94 -1.23 17.39
CA ASP A 169 12.03 -0.69 18.42
C ASP A 169 11.74 0.82 18.27
N ARG A 170 12.57 1.51 17.47
CA ARG A 170 12.48 2.95 17.19
C ARG A 170 11.97 3.24 15.78
N GLN A 171 11.40 2.25 15.13
CA GLN A 171 10.79 2.44 13.82
C GLN A 171 9.84 3.64 13.88
N PRO A 172 9.94 4.59 12.93
CA PRO A 172 8.86 5.55 12.64
C PRO A 172 7.56 4.80 12.33
N ASP A 173 6.53 5.48 11.85
CA ASP A 173 5.30 4.78 11.41
C ASP A 173 5.64 3.61 10.44
N GLY A 174 5.61 2.38 10.95
CA GLY A 174 6.06 1.18 10.26
C GLY A 174 5.16 0.76 9.11
N GLN A 175 4.03 1.45 8.96
CA GLN A 175 3.07 1.26 7.89
C GLN A 175 3.01 2.50 6.97
N LEU A 176 3.88 3.51 7.18
CA LEU A 176 3.83 4.77 6.44
C LEU A 176 3.78 4.54 4.93
N VAL A 177 4.77 3.83 4.39
CA VAL A 177 4.90 3.65 2.94
C VAL A 177 3.73 2.85 2.37
N GLU A 178 3.33 1.74 2.99
CA GLU A 178 2.16 0.96 2.55
C GLU A 178 0.86 1.77 2.65
N THR A 179 0.72 2.60 3.69
CA THR A 179 -0.45 3.46 3.89
C THR A 179 -0.54 4.53 2.81
N LEU A 180 0.57 5.19 2.48
CA LEU A 180 0.62 6.17 1.39
C LEU A 180 0.32 5.51 0.03
N GLN A 181 0.83 4.31 -0.22
CA GLN A 181 0.55 3.57 -1.44
C GLN A 181 -0.93 3.16 -1.54
N ARG A 182 -1.50 2.67 -0.45
CA ARG A 182 -2.93 2.31 -0.36
C ARG A 182 -3.83 3.53 -0.56
N ASP A 183 -3.45 4.67 0.03
CA ASP A 183 -4.16 5.94 -0.15
C ASP A 183 -4.10 6.39 -1.62
N ALA A 184 -2.92 6.34 -2.24
CA ALA A 184 -2.75 6.70 -3.66
C ALA A 184 -3.64 5.88 -4.59
N VAL A 185 -3.61 4.55 -4.48
CA VAL A 185 -4.42 3.69 -5.35
C VAL A 185 -5.94 3.84 -5.08
N THR A 186 -6.33 4.12 -3.83
CA THR A 186 -7.72 4.38 -3.46
C THR A 186 -8.23 5.69 -4.07
N ARG A 187 -7.46 6.78 -3.94
CA ARG A 187 -7.78 8.07 -4.57
C ARG A 187 -7.79 7.96 -6.09
N ALA A 188 -6.83 7.24 -6.66
CA ALA A 188 -6.73 7.01 -8.10
C ALA A 188 -7.97 6.34 -8.69
N ARG A 189 -8.59 5.40 -7.98
CA ARG A 189 -9.84 4.75 -8.42
C ARG A 189 -11.00 5.74 -8.51
N GLN A 190 -11.01 6.74 -7.65
CA GLN A 190 -12.06 7.77 -7.56
C GLN A 190 -11.82 8.96 -8.49
N HIS A 191 -10.62 9.07 -9.06
CA HIS A 191 -10.22 10.15 -9.96
C HIS A 191 -11.22 10.32 -11.12
N SER A 192 -11.53 11.57 -11.49
CA SER A 192 -12.52 11.87 -12.55
C SER A 192 -12.20 11.22 -13.91
N GLY A 193 -10.92 11.03 -14.22
CA GLY A 193 -10.45 10.29 -15.40
C GLY A 193 -10.50 8.76 -15.30
N VAL A 194 -10.80 8.19 -14.14
CA VAL A 194 -10.80 6.73 -13.88
C VAL A 194 -12.21 6.23 -13.58
N ALA A 195 -12.99 6.93 -12.76
CA ALA A 195 -14.33 6.49 -12.35
C ALA A 195 -15.28 6.14 -13.52
N PRO A 196 -15.32 6.90 -14.65
CA PRO A 196 -16.13 6.50 -15.81
C PRO A 196 -15.70 5.19 -16.46
N LEU A 197 -14.40 4.85 -16.39
CA LEU A 197 -13.85 3.61 -16.95
C LEU A 197 -14.17 2.41 -16.07
N VAL A 198 -14.38 2.61 -14.77
CA VAL A 198 -14.92 1.57 -13.88
C VAL A 198 -16.34 1.19 -14.32
N SER A 199 -17.19 2.16 -14.62
CA SER A 199 -18.53 1.87 -15.17
C SER A 199 -18.46 1.21 -16.55
N ALA A 200 -17.56 1.65 -17.44
CA ALA A 200 -17.37 1.02 -18.74
C ALA A 200 -16.89 -0.44 -18.62
N TRP A 201 -16.03 -0.73 -17.65
CA TRP A 201 -15.58 -2.09 -17.34
C TRP A 201 -16.73 -2.96 -16.84
N ALA A 202 -17.57 -2.45 -15.94
CA ALA A 202 -18.75 -3.14 -15.44
C ALA A 202 -19.73 -3.47 -16.57
N ASP A 203 -19.99 -2.51 -17.47
CA ASP A 203 -20.84 -2.72 -18.66
C ASP A 203 -20.25 -3.77 -19.62
N CYS A 204 -18.93 -3.81 -19.76
CA CYS A 204 -18.24 -4.82 -20.55
C CYS A 204 -18.42 -6.23 -19.95
N LEU A 205 -18.20 -6.39 -18.64
CA LEU A 205 -18.42 -7.66 -17.96
C LEU A 205 -19.87 -8.12 -18.04
N LYS A 206 -20.82 -7.18 -17.92
CA LYS A 206 -22.25 -7.46 -18.00
C LYS A 206 -22.67 -8.03 -19.35
N LYS A 207 -22.09 -7.54 -20.44
CA LYS A 207 -22.30 -8.09 -21.79
C LYS A 207 -21.81 -9.54 -21.92
N GLN A 208 -20.85 -9.93 -21.09
CA GLN A 208 -20.33 -11.29 -21.05
C GLN A 208 -21.02 -12.18 -19.99
N GLY A 209 -22.00 -11.63 -19.26
CA GLY A 209 -22.84 -12.37 -18.32
C GLY A 209 -22.49 -12.19 -16.84
N TRP A 210 -21.55 -11.30 -16.50
CA TRP A 210 -21.14 -11.05 -15.11
C TRP A 210 -21.55 -9.64 -14.65
N ASP A 211 -22.26 -9.53 -13.52
CA ASP A 211 -22.80 -8.25 -13.01
C ASP A 211 -22.03 -7.81 -11.76
N PHE A 212 -20.90 -7.13 -11.97
CA PHE A 212 -20.08 -6.50 -10.92
C PHE A 212 -20.06 -4.99 -11.12
N LYS A 213 -20.01 -4.22 -10.02
CA LYS A 213 -20.01 -2.75 -10.05
C LYS A 213 -18.66 -2.15 -9.72
N ASP A 214 -17.80 -2.89 -9.04
CA ASP A 214 -16.46 -2.46 -8.64
C ASP A 214 -15.43 -3.58 -8.91
N PRO A 215 -14.23 -3.26 -9.44
CA PRO A 215 -13.15 -4.20 -9.65
C PRO A 215 -12.70 -5.00 -8.41
N ALA A 216 -13.04 -4.54 -7.20
CA ALA A 216 -12.75 -5.25 -5.96
C ALA A 216 -13.83 -6.29 -5.57
N GLU A 217 -15.06 -6.16 -6.07
CA GLU A 217 -16.18 -7.07 -5.72
C GLU A 217 -15.89 -8.55 -6.03
N PRO A 218 -15.28 -8.91 -7.18
CA PRO A 218 -14.94 -10.30 -7.47
C PRO A 218 -14.11 -10.96 -6.36
N PHE A 219 -13.16 -10.23 -5.75
CA PHE A 219 -12.29 -10.77 -4.68
C PHE A 219 -13.04 -11.08 -3.37
N GLN A 220 -14.23 -10.49 -3.16
CA GLN A 220 -15.04 -10.67 -1.96
C GLN A 220 -16.09 -11.78 -2.12
N ILE A 221 -16.63 -11.90 -3.33
CA ILE A 221 -17.80 -12.72 -3.62
C ILE A 221 -17.40 -14.09 -4.13
N VAL A 222 -16.30 -14.15 -4.90
CA VAL A 222 -15.76 -15.39 -5.41
C VAL A 222 -15.22 -16.21 -4.23
N PRO A 223 -15.81 -17.38 -3.92
CA PRO A 223 -15.21 -18.25 -2.93
C PRO A 223 -13.83 -18.68 -3.42
N ALA A 224 -12.89 -18.93 -2.51
CA ALA A 224 -11.58 -19.51 -2.82
C ALA A 224 -11.65 -20.84 -3.60
N ARG A 225 -12.85 -21.44 -3.70
CA ARG A 225 -13.19 -22.60 -4.53
C ARG A 225 -14.56 -22.38 -5.21
N GLY A 226 -14.54 -22.11 -6.51
CA GLY A 226 -15.68 -22.23 -7.43
C GLY A 226 -15.42 -23.29 -8.50
N ASP A 227 -16.28 -23.42 -9.50
CA ASP A 227 -15.92 -24.15 -10.73
C ASP A 227 -14.70 -23.47 -11.36
N GLU A 228 -13.56 -24.16 -11.35
CA GLU A 228 -12.28 -23.65 -11.86
C GLU A 228 -12.40 -23.10 -13.28
N SER A 229 -13.29 -23.68 -14.10
CA SER A 229 -13.52 -23.25 -15.47
C SER A 229 -14.33 -21.96 -15.58
N GLU A 230 -15.33 -21.76 -14.71
CA GLU A 230 -16.12 -20.52 -14.65
C GLU A 230 -15.27 -19.37 -14.11
N MET A 231 -14.44 -19.66 -13.10
CA MET A 231 -13.53 -18.69 -12.52
C MET A 231 -12.46 -18.22 -13.49
N ALA A 232 -11.89 -19.14 -14.27
CA ALA A 232 -10.96 -18.78 -15.33
C ALA A 232 -11.62 -17.92 -16.42
N ARG A 233 -12.90 -18.16 -16.76
CA ARG A 233 -13.65 -17.33 -17.72
C ARG A 233 -13.91 -15.93 -17.19
N LEU A 234 -14.33 -15.80 -15.92
CA LEU A 234 -14.51 -14.50 -15.29
C LEU A 234 -13.18 -13.72 -15.24
N ALA A 235 -12.11 -14.36 -14.79
CA ALA A 235 -10.79 -13.74 -14.72
C ALA A 235 -10.29 -13.25 -16.09
N ALA A 236 -10.43 -14.07 -17.13
CA ALA A 236 -10.07 -13.68 -18.50
C ALA A 236 -10.92 -12.51 -19.01
N ALA A 237 -12.23 -12.53 -18.75
CA ALA A 237 -13.14 -11.47 -19.15
C ALA A 237 -12.87 -10.16 -18.40
N ASP A 238 -12.54 -10.22 -17.11
CA ASP A 238 -12.18 -9.06 -16.30
C ASP A 238 -10.96 -8.35 -16.89
N ILE A 239 -9.86 -9.09 -17.07
CA ILE A 239 -8.62 -8.56 -17.64
C ILE A 239 -8.87 -8.00 -19.04
N GLN A 240 -9.62 -8.71 -19.88
CA GLN A 240 -9.95 -8.24 -21.23
C GLN A 240 -10.78 -6.94 -21.19
N CYS A 241 -11.79 -6.86 -20.33
CA CYS A 241 -12.59 -5.65 -20.17
C CYS A 241 -11.76 -4.47 -19.64
N LYS A 242 -10.76 -4.70 -18.78
CA LYS A 242 -9.83 -3.63 -18.35
C LYS A 242 -8.95 -3.14 -19.52
N LYS A 243 -8.50 -4.05 -20.38
CA LYS A 243 -7.72 -3.71 -21.60
C LYS A 243 -8.57 -2.91 -22.59
N GLU A 244 -9.78 -3.37 -22.90
CA GLU A 244 -10.69 -2.73 -23.86
C GLU A 244 -11.13 -1.32 -23.45
N THR A 245 -11.36 -1.12 -22.15
CA THR A 245 -11.78 0.17 -21.61
C THR A 245 -10.61 1.09 -21.30
N GLY A 246 -9.39 0.56 -21.23
CA GLY A 246 -8.22 1.28 -20.76
C GLY A 246 -8.26 1.65 -19.26
N LEU A 247 -9.11 0.97 -18.49
CA LEU A 247 -9.25 1.20 -17.04
C LEU A 247 -7.91 1.04 -16.32
N LEU A 248 -7.17 -0.04 -16.59
CA LEU A 248 -5.88 -0.29 -15.92
C LEU A 248 -4.88 0.84 -16.19
N ARG A 249 -4.77 1.29 -17.45
CA ARG A 249 -3.87 2.38 -17.84
C ARG A 249 -4.18 3.66 -17.09
N ALA A 250 -5.45 4.08 -17.08
CA ALA A 250 -5.85 5.31 -16.41
C ALA A 250 -5.69 5.23 -14.89
N TRP A 251 -6.00 4.08 -14.29
CA TRP A 251 -5.85 3.87 -12.84
C TRP A 251 -4.39 3.92 -12.41
N VAL A 252 -3.48 3.24 -13.14
CA VAL A 252 -2.03 3.31 -12.88
C VAL A 252 -1.50 4.74 -13.06
N ALA A 253 -1.94 5.44 -14.11
CA ALA A 253 -1.54 6.83 -14.36
C ALA A 253 -2.01 7.78 -13.24
N ALA A 254 -3.22 7.58 -12.73
CA ALA A 254 -3.75 8.35 -11.60
C ALA A 254 -3.03 8.01 -10.29
N ASP A 255 -2.70 6.73 -10.05
CA ASP A 255 -1.97 6.29 -8.86
C ASP A 255 -0.61 6.98 -8.79
N ILE A 256 0.18 6.94 -9.87
CA ILE A 256 1.46 7.68 -9.93
C ILE A 256 1.28 9.17 -9.60
N ALA A 257 0.24 9.80 -10.14
CA ALA A 257 -0.05 11.21 -9.89
C ALA A 257 -0.35 11.48 -8.39
N TYR A 258 -1.14 10.62 -7.74
CA TYR A 258 -1.40 10.71 -6.30
C TYR A 258 -0.20 10.34 -5.44
N GLN A 259 0.65 9.40 -5.86
CA GLN A 259 1.88 9.11 -5.15
C GLN A 259 2.81 10.32 -5.13
N ARG A 260 2.94 11.06 -6.23
CA ARG A 260 3.73 12.31 -6.26
C ARG A 260 3.19 13.35 -5.28
N LEU A 261 1.87 13.53 -5.26
CA LEU A 261 1.22 14.43 -4.29
C LEU A 261 1.51 14.01 -2.85
N LEU A 262 1.34 12.71 -2.54
CA LEU A 262 1.57 12.18 -1.20
C LEU A 262 3.05 12.24 -0.77
N LEU A 263 3.98 12.13 -1.71
CA LEU A 263 5.41 12.36 -1.46
C LEU A 263 5.67 13.79 -0.98
N GLU A 264 5.10 14.78 -1.67
CA GLU A 264 5.23 16.20 -1.30
C GLU A 264 4.61 16.45 0.09
N GLU A 265 3.40 15.94 0.31
CA GLU A 265 2.66 16.08 1.58
C GLU A 265 3.35 15.40 2.77
N ASN A 266 4.13 14.33 2.55
CA ASN A 266 4.73 13.52 3.60
C ASN A 266 6.27 13.52 3.60
N SER A 267 6.90 14.49 2.91
CA SER A 267 8.35 14.49 2.68
C SER A 267 9.21 14.40 3.95
N GLU A 268 8.77 14.98 5.06
CA GLU A 268 9.48 14.90 6.35
C GLU A 268 9.44 13.49 6.92
N LYS A 269 8.25 12.89 7.03
CA LYS A 269 8.09 11.50 7.52
C LYS A 269 8.86 10.50 6.65
N LEU A 270 8.92 10.74 5.35
CA LEU A 270 9.66 9.90 4.40
C LEU A 270 11.18 10.06 4.54
N ARG A 271 11.67 11.25 4.91
CA ARG A 271 13.09 11.44 5.27
C ARG A 271 13.42 10.69 6.56
N ASP A 272 12.58 10.79 7.58
CA ASP A 272 12.76 10.09 8.85
C ASP A 272 12.75 8.57 8.64
N TRP A 273 11.82 8.07 7.82
CA TRP A 273 11.77 6.68 7.40
C TRP A 273 13.08 6.22 6.74
N THR A 274 13.59 7.01 5.79
CA THR A 274 14.85 6.68 5.08
C THR A 274 16.04 6.64 6.04
N GLN A 275 16.16 7.64 6.92
CA GLN A 275 17.24 7.70 7.92
C GLN A 275 17.19 6.51 8.87
N TRP A 276 15.99 6.11 9.30
CA TRP A 276 15.82 4.92 10.12
C TRP A 276 16.21 3.64 9.37
N CYS A 277 15.77 3.48 8.11
CA CYS A 277 16.16 2.33 7.29
C CYS A 277 17.68 2.21 7.16
N ASP A 278 18.38 3.32 6.87
CA ASP A 278 19.84 3.36 6.75
C ASP A 278 20.52 2.97 8.06
N GLU A 279 20.03 3.46 9.20
CA GLU A 279 20.59 3.14 10.51
C GLU A 279 20.42 1.65 10.85
N VAL A 280 19.24 1.10 10.61
CA VAL A 280 18.95 -0.33 10.87
C VAL A 280 19.81 -1.23 9.98
N VAL A 281 19.92 -0.93 8.68
CA VAL A 281 20.79 -1.69 7.76
C VAL A 281 22.24 -1.65 8.22
N ARG A 282 22.75 -0.47 8.61
CA ARG A 282 24.12 -0.34 9.11
C ARG A 282 24.35 -1.21 10.35
N LYS A 283 23.47 -1.13 11.35
CA LYS A 283 23.61 -1.94 12.58
C LYS A 283 23.50 -3.44 12.32
N SER A 284 22.60 -3.85 11.42
CA SER A 284 22.50 -5.26 11.02
C SER A 284 23.75 -5.74 10.29
N ASN A 285 24.36 -4.93 9.43
CA ASN A 285 25.64 -5.24 8.81
C ASN A 285 26.78 -5.36 9.84
N ASP A 286 26.83 -4.49 10.86
CA ASP A 286 27.81 -4.58 11.95
C ASP A 286 27.69 -5.93 12.71
N VAL A 287 26.46 -6.41 12.94
CA VAL A 287 26.18 -7.73 13.54
C VAL A 287 26.66 -8.85 12.64
N VAL A 288 26.29 -8.82 11.35
CA VAL A 288 26.67 -9.84 10.37
C VAL A 288 28.20 -9.96 10.25
N ALA A 289 28.90 -8.83 10.19
CA ALA A 289 30.36 -8.80 10.13
C ALA A 289 31.04 -9.35 11.39
N SER A 290 30.43 -9.15 12.56
CA SER A 290 30.96 -9.62 13.85
C SER A 290 30.73 -11.12 14.05
N ALA A 291 29.66 -11.69 13.51
CA ALA A 291 29.34 -13.12 13.62
C ALA A 291 30.14 -14.02 12.66
N GLY A 292 30.78 -13.43 11.64
CA GLY A 292 31.65 -14.14 10.69
C GLY A 292 33.11 -14.24 11.13
N GLN A 293 33.47 -13.65 12.27
CA GLN A 293 34.80 -13.72 12.91
C GLN A 293 34.80 -14.77 14.01
#